data_AF-A0A9P9WTE0-F1
#
_entry.id   AF-A0A9P9WTE0-F1
#
_cell.length_a   1.000
_cell.length_b   1.000
_cell.length_c   1.000
_cell.angle_alpha   90.00
_cell.angle_beta   90.00
_cell.angle_gamma   90.00
#
_symmetry.space_group_name_H-M   'P 1'
#
loop_
_entity.id
_entity.type
_entity.pdbx_description
1 polymer ?
#
loop_
_entity_poly.entity_id
_entity_poly.type
_entity_poly.pdbx_seq_one_letter_code
_entity_poly.pdbx_strand_id
1 'polypeptide(L)'
;MPSAIVTGANSGIWHEFAKILIREGYNVHAVDVNRGPAFAKSFGAEPRDLLLNIAGTMAATHDADSLEHVDHATLECVFGVNTFGPLLLPQALLPSTHALEDAVEPDEAAEKLWRVLLEKELDDSGRFWHRAGQELPW
;
A
#
# COMPACT_ATOMS: atom_id res chain seq x y z
N MET A 1 20.59 5.97 -11.66
CA MET A 1 19.88 4.70 -11.90
C MET A 1 18.66 4.73 -11.01
N PRO A 2 17.42 4.68 -11.55
CA PRO A 2 16.22 4.73 -10.72
C PRO A 2 16.20 3.55 -9.75
N SER A 3 15.55 3.71 -8.61
CA SER A 3 15.56 2.78 -7.50
C SER A 3 14.14 2.32 -7.17
N ALA A 4 13.97 1.02 -6.98
CA ALA A 4 12.67 0.42 -6.67
C ALA A 4 12.78 -0.46 -5.42
N ILE A 5 11.80 -0.35 -4.52
CA ILE A 5 11.58 -1.32 -3.44
C ILE A 5 10.42 -2.22 -3.85
N VAL A 6 10.60 -3.53 -3.77
CA VAL A 6 9.56 -4.51 -4.11
C VAL A 6 9.41 -5.52 -2.98
N THR A 7 8.20 -5.62 -2.42
CA THR A 7 7.90 -6.66 -1.43
C THR A 7 7.28 -7.89 -2.10
N GLY A 8 7.53 -9.08 -1.53
CA GLY A 8 6.95 -10.32 -2.05
C GLY A 8 7.59 -10.82 -3.36
N ALA A 9 8.81 -10.38 -3.66
CA ALA A 9 9.54 -10.75 -4.89
C ALA A 9 10.41 -12.01 -4.74
N ASN A 10 10.18 -12.84 -3.72
CA ASN A 10 10.89 -14.10 -3.51
C ASN A 10 10.46 -15.19 -4.53
N SER A 11 9.26 -15.08 -5.09
CA SER A 11 8.75 -15.98 -6.14
C SER A 11 7.61 -15.32 -6.93
N GLY A 12 7.04 -16.06 -7.89
CA GLY A 12 5.80 -15.69 -8.57
C GLY A 12 5.88 -14.40 -9.40
N ILE A 13 4.73 -13.70 -9.48
CA ILE A 13 4.54 -12.52 -10.34
C ILE A 13 5.57 -11.44 -10.02
N TRP A 14 5.77 -11.11 -8.74
CA TRP A 14 6.64 -10.02 -8.33
C TRP A 14 8.12 -10.34 -8.46
N HIS A 15 8.50 -11.62 -8.43
CA HIS A 15 9.85 -12.05 -8.79
C HIS A 15 10.15 -11.80 -10.28
N GLU A 16 9.22 -12.15 -11.17
CA GLU A 16 9.37 -11.86 -12.60
C GLU A 16 9.31 -10.35 -12.87
N PHE A 17 8.46 -9.61 -12.15
CA PHE A 17 8.39 -8.15 -12.25
C PHE A 17 9.70 -7.48 -11.81
N ALA A 18 10.33 -7.98 -10.74
CA ALA A 18 11.64 -7.48 -10.31
C ALA A 18 12.72 -7.68 -11.39
N LYS A 19 12.70 -8.80 -12.14
CA LYS A 19 13.61 -9.00 -13.29
C LYS A 19 13.35 -8.00 -14.41
N ILE A 20 12.08 -7.66 -14.67
CA ILE A 20 11.73 -6.61 -15.63
C ILE A 20 12.32 -5.28 -15.17
N LEU A 21 12.09 -4.87 -13.92
CA LEU A 21 12.67 -3.62 -13.38
C LEU A 21 14.19 -3.57 -13.51
N ILE A 22 14.89 -4.66 -13.18
CA ILE A 22 16.36 -4.76 -13.35
C ILE A 22 16.75 -4.57 -14.82
N ARG A 23 16.03 -5.23 -15.74
CA ARG A 23 16.28 -5.12 -17.19
C ARG A 23 16.02 -3.70 -17.72
N GLU A 24 15.03 -3.00 -17.18
CA GLU A 24 14.73 -1.59 -17.49
C GLU A 24 15.70 -0.61 -16.77
N GLY A 25 16.71 -1.13 -16.06
CA GLY A 25 17.78 -0.33 -15.47
C GLY A 25 17.45 0.21 -14.07
N TYR A 26 16.55 -0.42 -13.32
CA TYR A 26 16.34 -0.08 -11.91
C TYR A 26 17.35 -0.79 -10.99
N ASN A 27 17.79 -0.08 -9.95
CA ASN A 27 18.37 -0.68 -8.77
C ASN A 27 17.22 -1.24 -7.89
N VAL A 28 17.03 -2.55 -7.90
CA VAL A 28 15.90 -3.19 -7.20
C VAL A 28 16.32 -3.71 -5.82
N HIS A 29 15.56 -3.31 -4.81
CA HIS A 29 15.66 -3.81 -3.46
C HIS A 29 14.45 -4.72 -3.17
N ALA A 30 14.67 -6.03 -3.11
CA ALA A 30 13.64 -6.99 -2.71
C ALA A 30 13.58 -7.09 -1.18
N VAL A 31 12.38 -6.93 -0.61
CA VAL A 31 12.19 -6.83 0.85
C VAL A 31 11.08 -7.74 1.33
N ASP A 32 11.28 -8.37 2.48
CA ASP A 32 10.22 -9.11 3.16
C ASP A 32 9.34 -8.16 3.98
N VAL A 33 8.02 -8.37 3.96
CA VAL A 33 7.06 -7.53 4.69
C VAL A 33 7.36 -7.45 6.19
N ASN A 34 7.88 -8.53 6.78
CA ASN A 34 8.22 -8.60 8.20
C ASN A 34 9.55 -7.92 8.53
N ARG A 35 10.38 -7.66 7.52
CA ARG A 35 11.65 -6.94 7.66
C ARG A 35 11.47 -5.45 7.45
N GLY A 36 10.30 -4.98 7.00
CA GLY A 36 10.03 -3.59 6.63
C GLY A 36 10.55 -2.53 7.60
N PRO A 37 10.17 -2.57 8.90
CA PRO A 37 10.64 -1.59 9.88
C PRO A 37 12.17 -1.63 10.13
N ALA A 38 12.79 -2.81 10.08
CA ALA A 38 14.23 -2.95 10.21
C ALA A 38 14.96 -2.50 8.94
N PHE A 39 14.38 -2.80 7.77
CA PHE A 39 14.86 -2.39 6.47
C PHE A 39 14.83 -0.87 6.32
N ALA A 40 13.74 -0.20 6.73
CA ALA A 40 13.63 1.25 6.75
C ALA A 40 14.78 1.91 7.54
N LYS A 41 15.18 1.33 8.68
CA LYS A 41 16.33 1.82 9.47
C LYS A 41 17.69 1.58 8.80
N SER A 42 17.80 0.56 7.96
CA SER A 42 19.01 0.29 7.17
C SER A 42 19.10 1.14 5.92
N PHE A 43 18.02 1.82 5.55
CA PHE A 43 17.94 2.69 4.38
C PHE A 43 18.24 4.13 4.79
N GLY A 44 19.14 4.78 4.03
CA GLY A 44 19.42 6.20 4.22
C GLY A 44 18.23 7.08 3.84
N ALA A 45 18.38 8.39 4.07
CA ALA A 45 17.36 9.40 3.77
C ALA A 45 17.11 9.62 2.26
N GLU A 46 17.89 8.97 1.39
CA GLU A 46 17.73 9.10 -0.05
C GLU A 46 16.33 8.64 -0.48
N PRO A 47 15.59 9.42 -1.27
CA PRO A 47 14.30 9.04 -1.79
C PRO A 47 14.36 7.80 -2.69
N ARG A 48 13.23 7.11 -2.85
CA ARG A 48 13.05 6.02 -3.82
C ARG A 48 12.06 6.43 -4.88
N ASP A 49 12.38 6.07 -6.12
CA ASP A 49 11.57 6.40 -7.30
C ASP A 49 10.30 5.54 -7.35
N LEU A 50 10.35 4.31 -6.82
CA LEU A 50 9.22 3.39 -6.83
C LEU A 50 9.14 2.52 -5.57
N LEU A 51 7.94 2.40 -5.00
CA LEU A 51 7.60 1.42 -3.97
C LEU A 51 6.46 0.53 -4.47
N LEU A 52 6.74 -0.76 -4.65
CA LEU A 52 5.76 -1.81 -4.90
C LEU A 52 5.54 -2.62 -3.62
N ASN A 53 4.59 -2.16 -2.80
CA ASN A 53 4.20 -2.84 -1.57
C ASN A 53 3.08 -3.85 -1.80
N ILE A 54 3.41 -4.95 -2.48
CA ILE A 54 2.44 -5.93 -2.98
C ILE A 54 2.69 -7.35 -2.44
N ALA A 55 3.34 -7.47 -1.27
CA ALA A 55 3.43 -8.76 -0.61
C ALA A 55 2.02 -9.26 -0.26
N GLY A 56 1.76 -10.53 -0.56
CA GLY A 56 0.48 -11.16 -0.30
C GLY A 56 0.66 -12.63 0.04
N THR A 57 -0.16 -13.13 0.95
CA THR A 57 -0.30 -14.54 1.28
C THR A 57 -1.76 -14.95 1.26
N MET A 58 -2.00 -16.23 1.00
CA MET A 58 -3.31 -16.86 1.18
C MET A 58 -3.27 -17.76 2.42
N ALA A 59 -4.43 -18.21 2.87
CA ALA A 59 -4.50 -19.36 3.77
C ALA A 59 -3.81 -20.57 3.14
N ALA A 60 -3.32 -21.49 3.99
CA ALA A 60 -2.55 -22.65 3.52
C ALA A 60 -3.35 -23.56 2.57
N THR A 61 -4.67 -23.59 2.71
CA THR A 61 -5.61 -24.29 1.84
C THR A 61 -6.89 -23.46 1.69
N HIS A 62 -7.70 -23.78 0.67
CA HIS A 62 -9.02 -23.14 0.51
C HIS A 62 -9.96 -23.41 1.70
N ASP A 63 -9.91 -24.60 2.27
CA ASP A 63 -10.75 -24.97 3.42
C ASP A 63 -10.36 -24.19 4.67
N ALA A 64 -9.07 -23.90 4.88
CA ALA A 64 -8.60 -23.08 5.99
C ALA A 64 -9.06 -21.61 5.90
N ASP A 65 -9.55 -21.16 4.74
CA ASP A 65 -10.12 -19.82 4.53
C ASP A 65 -11.67 -19.83 4.57
N SER A 66 -12.29 -20.99 4.85
CA SER A 66 -13.75 -21.13 4.95
C SER A 66 -14.27 -20.59 6.27
N LEU A 67 -15.55 -20.19 6.32
CA LEU A 67 -16.17 -19.74 7.57
C LEU A 67 -16.24 -20.85 8.62
N GLU A 68 -16.29 -22.11 8.18
CA GLU A 68 -16.35 -23.28 9.04
C GLU A 68 -15.02 -23.56 9.75
N HIS A 69 -13.89 -23.29 9.11
CA HIS A 69 -12.56 -23.73 9.61
C HIS A 69 -11.54 -22.62 9.79
N VAL A 70 -11.82 -21.39 9.34
CA VAL A 70 -10.90 -20.27 9.55
C VAL A 70 -10.65 -20.05 11.03
N ASP A 71 -9.37 -19.91 11.37
CA ASP A 71 -8.93 -19.69 12.74
C ASP A 71 -8.18 -18.37 12.89
N HIS A 72 -7.93 -18.00 14.15
CA HIS A 72 -7.24 -16.76 14.48
C HIS A 72 -5.84 -16.71 13.85
N ALA A 73 -5.11 -17.82 13.82
CA ALA A 73 -3.75 -17.86 13.28
C ALA A 73 -3.73 -17.58 11.77
N THR A 74 -4.69 -18.14 11.04
CA THR A 74 -4.86 -17.89 9.60
C THR A 74 -5.17 -16.42 9.34
N LEU A 75 -6.15 -15.86 10.07
CA LEU A 75 -6.51 -14.45 9.94
C LEU A 75 -5.35 -13.52 10.31
N GLU A 76 -4.65 -13.80 11.41
CA GLU A 76 -3.51 -12.99 11.86
C GLU A 76 -2.38 -12.97 10.82
N CYS A 77 -2.09 -14.12 10.20
CA CYS A 77 -1.12 -14.22 9.12
C CYS A 77 -1.56 -13.41 7.88
N VAL A 78 -2.78 -13.65 7.39
CA VAL A 78 -3.29 -13.02 6.16
C VAL A 78 -3.47 -11.52 6.34
N PHE A 79 -4.11 -11.06 7.42
CA PHE A 79 -4.26 -9.62 7.69
C PHE A 79 -2.92 -8.95 8.02
N GLY A 80 -2.02 -9.65 8.71
CA GLY A 80 -0.67 -9.16 8.97
C GLY A 80 0.08 -8.80 7.68
N VAL A 81 0.06 -9.69 6.70
CA VAL A 81 0.74 -9.48 5.42
C VAL A 81 -0.07 -8.58 4.49
N ASN A 82 -1.33 -8.91 4.23
CA ASN A 82 -2.12 -8.33 3.14
C ASN A 82 -2.82 -7.02 3.53
N THR A 83 -2.89 -6.67 4.82
CA THR A 83 -3.60 -5.47 5.29
C THR A 83 -2.68 -4.55 6.07
N PHE A 84 -2.01 -5.05 7.11
CA PHE A 84 -1.12 -4.22 7.91
C PHE A 84 0.20 -3.91 7.18
N GLY A 85 0.76 -4.88 6.43
CA GLY A 85 1.94 -4.68 5.58
C GLY A 85 1.83 -3.48 4.62
N PRO A 86 0.75 -3.39 3.81
CA PRO A 86 0.42 -2.23 2.99
C PRO A 86 0.46 -0.88 3.68
N LEU A 87 0.17 -0.81 4.98
CA LEU A 87 0.08 0.44 5.74
C LEU A 87 1.37 0.77 6.50
N LEU A 88 1.95 -0.22 7.18
CA LEU A 88 3.06 -0.01 8.10
C LEU A 88 4.41 0.13 7.38
N LEU A 89 4.60 -0.53 6.24
CA LEU A 89 5.84 -0.39 5.48
C LEU A 89 5.98 1.02 4.87
N PRO A 90 4.98 1.58 4.17
CA PRO A 90 5.07 2.95 3.66
C PRO A 90 5.23 3.93 4.81
N GLN A 91 4.51 3.76 5.93
CA GLN A 91 4.69 4.59 7.12
C GLN A 91 6.15 4.63 7.60
N ALA A 92 6.84 3.49 7.62
CA ALA A 92 8.26 3.42 7.97
C ALA A 92 9.19 4.05 6.92
N LEU A 93 8.75 4.09 5.65
CA LEU A 93 9.50 4.63 4.51
C LEU A 93 9.11 6.06 4.13
N LEU A 94 8.14 6.70 4.80
CA LEU A 94 7.71 8.09 4.56
C LEU A 94 8.88 9.08 4.52
N PRO A 95 9.94 8.97 5.35
CA PRO A 95 11.10 9.87 5.24
C PRO A 95 11.91 9.72 3.95
N SER A 96 11.75 8.59 3.24
CA SER A 96 12.56 8.17 2.09
C SER A 96 11.70 7.90 0.84
N THR A 97 10.45 8.35 0.81
CA THR A 97 9.55 8.25 -0.35
C THR A 97 9.08 9.65 -0.73
N HIS A 98 9.02 9.94 -2.03
CA HIS A 98 8.54 11.24 -2.49
C HIS A 98 7.05 11.39 -2.15
N ALA A 99 6.64 12.61 -1.78
CA ALA A 99 5.23 12.97 -1.77
C ALA A 99 4.66 12.68 -3.17
N LEU A 100 3.48 12.05 -3.23
CA LEU A 100 2.73 11.93 -4.48
C LEU A 100 2.49 13.35 -5.01
N GLU A 101 2.75 13.61 -6.30
CA GLU A 101 2.55 14.94 -6.90
C GLU A 101 1.13 15.50 -6.68
N ASP A 102 0.14 14.62 -6.46
CA ASP A 102 -1.26 14.98 -6.21
C ASP A 102 -1.70 14.87 -4.73
N ALA A 103 -0.78 14.59 -3.80
CA ALA A 103 -1.09 14.64 -2.38
C ALA A 103 -1.28 16.11 -1.96
N VAL A 104 -2.38 16.37 -1.26
CA VAL A 104 -2.65 17.70 -0.66
C VAL A 104 -2.34 17.63 0.83
N GLU A 105 -1.93 18.77 1.40
CA GLU A 105 -1.71 18.88 2.83
C GLU A 105 -3.01 18.65 3.63
N PRO A 106 -2.93 18.15 4.88
CA PRO A 106 -4.11 17.79 5.66
C PRO A 106 -5.13 18.92 5.87
N ASP A 107 -4.65 20.15 6.05
CA ASP A 107 -5.49 21.34 6.20
C ASP A 107 -6.24 21.66 4.90
N GLU A 108 -5.55 21.61 3.76
CA GLU A 108 -6.16 21.77 2.44
C GLU A 108 -7.19 20.67 2.14
N ALA A 109 -6.88 19.41 2.49
CA ALA A 109 -7.81 18.29 2.34
C ALA A 109 -9.08 18.51 3.17
N ALA A 110 -8.92 18.93 4.43
CA ALA A 110 -10.04 19.19 5.34
C ALA A 110 -10.93 20.33 4.84
N GLU A 111 -10.35 21.44 4.36
CA GLU A 111 -11.11 22.55 3.78
C GLU A 111 -11.91 22.14 2.54
N LYS A 112 -11.30 21.32 1.67
CA LYS A 112 -11.96 20.81 0.46
C LYS A 112 -13.11 19.86 0.80
N LEU A 113 -12.89 18.92 1.71
CA LEU A 113 -13.94 18.01 2.19
C LEU A 113 -15.08 18.77 2.89
N TRP A 114 -14.76 19.81 3.66
CA TRP A 114 -15.76 20.66 4.30
C TRP A 114 -16.66 21.36 3.28
N ARG A 115 -16.08 21.89 2.19
CA ARG A 115 -16.89 22.47 1.10
C ARG A 115 -17.79 21.44 0.44
N VAL A 116 -17.27 20.25 0.14
CA VAL A 116 -18.09 19.16 -0.43
C VAL A 116 -19.25 18.84 0.49
N LEU A 117 -19.01 18.73 1.80
CA LEU A 117 -20.06 18.45 2.79
C LEU A 117 -21.15 19.53 2.81
N LEU A 118 -20.78 20.82 2.76
CA LEU A 118 -21.74 21.94 2.76
C LEU A 118 -22.58 22.02 1.48
N GLU A 119 -22.14 21.40 0.39
CA GLU A 119 -22.87 21.35 -0.87
C GLU A 119 -23.84 20.15 -0.96
N LYS A 120 -23.83 19.22 0.00
CA LYS A 120 -24.65 17.99 -0.05
C LYS A 120 -25.95 18.13 0.72
N GLU A 121 -26.98 17.52 0.14
CA GLU A 121 -28.30 17.37 0.76
C GLU A 121 -28.54 15.90 1.16
N LEU A 122 -29.68 15.63 1.81
CA LEU A 122 -30.02 14.28 2.26
C LEU A 122 -30.08 13.26 1.10
N ASP A 123 -30.51 13.71 -0.08
CA ASP A 123 -30.60 12.91 -1.31
C ASP A 123 -29.21 12.47 -1.84
N ASP A 124 -28.12 13.09 -1.39
CA ASP A 124 -26.74 12.72 -1.75
C ASP A 124 -26.11 11.67 -0.83
N SER A 125 -26.86 11.18 0.17
CA SER A 125 -26.39 10.17 1.12
C SER A 125 -26.19 8.78 0.46
N GLY A 126 -25.28 7.97 1.00
CA GLY A 126 -24.98 6.62 0.49
C GLY A 126 -24.06 6.57 -0.73
N ARG A 127 -23.41 7.68 -1.08
CA ARG A 127 -22.50 7.83 -2.22
C ARG A 127 -21.07 8.07 -1.74
N PHE A 128 -20.09 7.82 -2.60
CA PHE A 128 -18.68 8.06 -2.28
C PHE A 128 -18.19 9.33 -2.99
N TRP A 129 -17.64 10.29 -2.23
CA TRP A 129 -17.27 11.61 -2.75
C TRP A 129 -15.76 11.87 -2.61
N HIS A 130 -15.13 12.29 -3.70
CA HIS A 130 -13.77 12.81 -3.71
C HIS A 130 -13.73 14.25 -3.15
N ARG A 131 -12.61 14.66 -2.54
CA ARG A 131 -12.39 16.03 -2.03
C ARG A 131 -12.56 17.15 -3.06
N ALA A 132 -12.50 16.83 -4.36
CA ALA A 132 -12.77 17.78 -5.44
C ALA A 132 -14.26 17.93 -5.80
N GLY A 133 -15.17 17.31 -5.03
CA GLY A 133 -16.62 17.34 -5.26
C GLY A 133 -17.15 16.29 -6.24
N GLN A 134 -16.25 15.54 -6.88
CA GLN A 134 -16.58 14.45 -7.80
C GLN A 134 -17.11 13.21 -7.05
N GLU A 135 -18.18 12.59 -7.54
CA GLU A 135 -18.60 11.27 -7.08
C GLU A 135 -17.68 10.16 -7.63
N LEU A 136 -17.37 9.18 -6.79
CA LEU A 136 -16.55 8.02 -7.11
C LEU A 136 -17.40 6.74 -7.11
N PRO A 137 -17.04 5.73 -7.93
CA PRO A 137 -17.63 4.41 -7.83
C PRO A 137 -17.21 3.70 -6.53
N TRP A 138 -18.03 2.75 -6.09
CA TRP A 138 -17.70 1.79 -5.04
C TRP A 138 -16.77 0.69 -5.56
#